data_AF-A0A9J6GJ35-F1
#
_entry.id   AF-A0A9J6GJ35-F1
#
_cell.length_a   1.000
_cell.length_b   1.000
_cell.length_c   1.000
_cell.angle_alpha   90.00
_cell.angle_beta   90.00
_cell.angle_gamma   90.00
#
_symmetry.space_group_name_H-M   'P 1'
#
loop_
_entity.id
_entity.type
_entity.pdbx_description
1 polymer ?
#
loop_
_entity_poly.entity_id
_entity_poly.type
_entity_poly.pdbx_seq_one_letter_code
_entity_poly.pdbx_strand_id
1 'polypeptide(L)'
;MAEFIGDDKGKMLRENSELLDNILQRTTFEYMKDRPTYSRQSFRPSFMASPLMQNLVPELKKGFQNLVELTKKPMTGEFLRKGKIGDWRNHFSQQQIQRMKERIVEATKGSTLMSLWDDVDIP
;
A
#
# COMPACT_ATOMS: atom_id res chain seq x y z
N MET A 1 0.75 12.93 11.24
CA MET A 1 1.59 11.94 10.54
C MET A 1 2.91 12.53 10.05
N ALA A 2 2.94 13.57 9.20
CA ALA A 2 4.20 14.13 8.74
C ALA A 2 5.10 14.66 9.88
N GLU A 3 4.52 15.35 10.86
CA GLU A 3 5.24 15.79 12.07
C GLU A 3 5.79 14.64 12.91
N PHE A 4 5.08 13.50 12.95
CA PHE A 4 5.59 12.28 13.62
C PHE A 4 6.85 11.72 12.93
N ILE A 5 6.98 11.93 11.60
CA ILE A 5 8.17 11.54 10.83
C ILE A 5 9.30 12.56 11.04
N GLY A 6 8.96 13.84 11.20
CA GLY A 6 9.90 14.90 11.53
C GLY A 6 9.20 16.26 11.59
N ASP A 7 9.58 17.08 12.57
CA ASP A 7 9.00 18.41 12.78
C ASP A 7 9.12 19.31 11.54
N ASP A 8 10.24 19.21 10.83
CA ASP A 8 10.49 19.92 9.58
C ASP A 8 9.50 19.52 8.48
N LYS A 9 9.20 18.22 8.35
CA LYS A 9 8.20 17.70 7.40
C LYS A 9 6.79 18.14 7.79
N GLY A 10 6.47 18.15 9.09
CA GLY A 10 5.22 18.69 9.60
C GLY A 10 5.03 20.16 9.25
N LYS A 11 6.06 20.98 9.48
CA LYS A 11 6.07 22.40 9.14
C LYS A 11 5.91 22.62 7.64
N MET A 12 6.65 21.89 6.80
CA MET A 12 6.54 21.98 5.34
C MET A 12 5.12 21.78 4.83
N LEU A 13 4.38 20.79 5.35
CA LEU A 13 3.01 20.53 4.90
C LEU A 13 1.98 21.53 5.44
N ARG A 14 2.23 22.15 6.60
CA ARG A 14 1.35 23.19 7.14
C ARG A 14 1.49 24.52 6.40
N GLU A 15 2.70 24.85 5.97
CA GLU A 15 3.01 26.10 5.30
C GLU A 15 2.74 26.06 3.79
N ASN A 16 2.67 24.85 3.20
CA ASN A 16 2.43 24.66 1.78
C ASN A 16 1.23 23.73 1.54
N SER A 17 0.04 24.33 1.42
CA SER A 17 -1.21 23.59 1.16
C SER A 17 -1.20 22.88 -0.19
N GLU A 18 -0.57 23.46 -1.22
CA GLU A 18 -0.47 22.83 -2.54
C GLU A 18 0.35 21.54 -2.49
N LEU A 19 1.44 21.52 -1.72
CA LEU A 19 2.24 20.31 -1.51
C LEU A 19 1.42 19.22 -0.79
N LEU A 20 0.65 19.60 0.23
CA LEU A 20 -0.25 18.68 0.92
C LEU A 20 -1.30 18.09 -0.03
N ASP A 21 -1.97 18.94 -0.82
CA ASP A 21 -2.99 18.52 -1.77
C ASP A 21 -2.43 17.58 -2.85
N ASN A 22 -1.24 17.89 -3.37
CA ASN A 22 -0.52 17.03 -4.30
C ASN A 22 -0.19 15.66 -3.71
N ILE A 23 0.20 15.60 -2.43
CA ILE A 23 0.45 14.34 -1.74
C ILE A 23 -0.87 13.57 -1.58
N LEU A 24 -1.92 14.22 -1.06
CA LEU A 24 -3.24 13.62 -0.88
C LEU A 24 -3.75 13.02 -2.19
N GLN A 25 -3.75 13.81 -3.28
CA GLN A 25 -4.17 13.37 -4.62
C GLN A 25 -3.40 12.14 -5.09
N ARG A 26 -2.09 12.08 -4.87
CA ARG A 26 -1.25 10.95 -5.32
C ARG A 26 -1.39 9.71 -4.43
N THR A 27 -1.90 9.89 -3.21
CA THR A 27 -2.12 8.80 -2.25
C THR A 27 -3.58 8.33 -2.20
N THR A 28 -4.48 8.89 -3.02
CA THR A 28 -5.87 8.40 -3.10
C THR A 28 -5.92 6.97 -3.64
N PHE A 29 -6.98 6.25 -3.27
CA PHE A 29 -7.20 4.89 -3.74
C PHE A 29 -7.31 4.85 -5.26
N GLU A 30 -8.05 5.79 -5.85
CA GLU A 30 -8.28 5.91 -7.29
C GLU A 30 -6.96 6.13 -8.04
N TYR A 31 -6.14 7.08 -7.57
CA TYR A 31 -4.87 7.39 -8.20
C TYR A 31 -3.90 6.20 -8.17
N MET A 32 -3.84 5.47 -7.05
CA MET A 32 -2.99 4.29 -6.93
C MET A 32 -3.52 3.10 -7.74
N LYS A 33 -4.84 2.93 -7.81
CA LYS A 33 -5.50 1.84 -8.56
C LYS A 33 -5.21 1.94 -10.05
N ASP A 34 -5.24 3.15 -10.60
CA ASP A 34 -4.99 3.39 -12.02
C ASP A 34 -3.50 3.38 -12.39
N ARG A 35 -2.60 3.41 -11.40
CA ARG A 35 -1.14 3.52 -11.59
C ARG A 35 -0.41 2.46 -10.77
N PRO A 36 -0.54 1.16 -11.10
CA PRO A 36 0.13 0.11 -10.36
C PRO A 36 1.65 0.35 -10.35
N THR A 37 2.19 0.60 -9.15
CA THR A 37 3.61 0.93 -8.91
C THR A 37 4.55 -0.16 -9.44
N TYR A 38 4.04 -1.39 -9.55
CA TYR A 38 4.79 -2.57 -9.94
C TYR A 38 5.01 -2.71 -11.46
N SER A 39 4.31 -1.95 -12.31
CA SER A 39 4.50 -2.05 -13.77
C SER A 39 5.65 -1.19 -14.32
N ARG A 40 6.24 -0.30 -13.50
CA ARG A 40 7.30 0.63 -13.93
C ARG A 40 8.61 0.55 -13.15
N GLN A 41 8.79 -0.40 -12.25
CA GLN A 41 10.14 -0.83 -11.89
C GLN A 41 10.66 -1.74 -13.03
N SER A 42 10.56 -1.25 -14.26
CA SER A 42 11.17 -1.83 -15.43
C SER A 42 12.65 -1.93 -15.11
N PHE A 43 13.08 -3.17 -14.91
CA PHE A 43 14.42 -3.67 -15.08
C PHE A 43 15.34 -2.63 -15.71
N ARG A 44 16.21 -1.96 -14.93
CA ARG A 44 17.06 -0.89 -15.46
C ARG A 44 17.92 -1.47 -16.60
N PRO A 45 17.70 -1.08 -17.87
CA PRO A 45 18.51 -1.58 -18.99
C PRO A 45 20.00 -1.26 -18.77
N SER A 46 20.26 -0.15 -18.06
CA SER A 46 21.59 0.28 -17.61
C SER A 46 22.32 -0.75 -16.73
N PHE A 47 21.63 -1.54 -15.89
CA PHE A 47 22.27 -2.56 -15.08
C PHE A 47 22.76 -3.75 -15.93
N MET A 48 21.95 -4.19 -16.90
CA MET A 48 22.34 -5.21 -17.88
C MET A 48 23.52 -4.78 -18.76
N ALA A 49 23.62 -3.49 -19.07
CA ALA A 49 24.70 -2.94 -19.88
C ALA A 49 26.02 -2.75 -19.12
N SER A 50 26.05 -3.00 -17.79
CA SER A 50 27.24 -2.78 -16.97
C SER A 50 28.38 -3.75 -17.31
N PRO A 51 29.66 -3.33 -17.14
CA PRO A 51 30.82 -4.20 -17.35
C PRO A 51 30.81 -5.46 -16.47
N LEU A 52 30.20 -5.37 -15.28
CA LEU A 52 30.02 -6.49 -14.36
C LEU A 52 29.17 -7.61 -14.98
N MET A 53 28.13 -7.27 -15.75
CA MET A 53 27.26 -8.24 -16.42
C MET A 53 27.88 -8.81 -17.71
N GLN A 54 28.78 -8.07 -18.35
CA GLN A 54 29.47 -8.49 -19.59
C GLN A 54 30.49 -9.62 -19.34
N ASN A 55 31.12 -9.63 -18.15
CA ASN A 55 32.18 -10.58 -17.78
C ASN A 55 31.68 -11.78 -16.95
N LEU A 56 30.36 -12.00 -16.85
CA LEU A 56 29.81 -13.15 -16.10
C LEU A 56 30.03 -14.47 -16.83
N VAL A 57 30.39 -15.51 -16.06
CA VAL A 57 30.47 -16.89 -16.58
C VAL A 57 29.09 -17.39 -17.07
N PRO A 58 29.05 -18.30 -18.07
CA PRO A 58 27.82 -18.67 -18.77
C PRO A 58 26.71 -19.24 -17.87
N GLU A 59 27.04 -20.01 -16.82
CA GLU A 59 26.06 -20.54 -15.88
C GLU A 59 25.39 -19.43 -15.05
N LEU A 60 26.17 -18.48 -14.56
CA LEU A 60 25.65 -17.32 -13.82
C LEU A 60 24.79 -16.45 -14.74
N LYS A 61 25.20 -16.24 -15.99
CA LYS A 61 24.44 -15.48 -16.99
C LYS A 61 23.05 -16.08 -17.24
N LYS A 62 22.95 -17.41 -17.36
CA LYS A 62 21.65 -18.12 -17.49
C LYS A 62 20.80 -17.97 -16.22
N GLY A 63 21.39 -18.13 -15.03
CA GLY A 63 20.71 -17.92 -13.75
C GLY A 63 20.12 -16.50 -13.61
N PHE A 64 20.90 -15.48 -14.00
CA PHE A 64 20.44 -14.10 -14.03
C PHE A 64 19.35 -13.85 -15.07
N GLN A 65 19.46 -14.41 -16.28
CA GLN A 65 18.42 -14.31 -17.31
C GLN A 65 17.07 -14.86 -16.83
N ASN A 66 17.06 -15.98 -16.11
CA ASN A 66 15.86 -16.55 -15.52
C ASN A 66 15.25 -15.62 -14.44
N LEU A 67 16.09 -14.99 -13.60
CA LEU A 67 15.64 -13.98 -12.63
C LEU A 67 15.03 -12.75 -13.33
N VAL A 68 15.65 -12.30 -14.42
CA VAL A 68 15.12 -11.21 -15.25
C VAL A 68 13.75 -11.58 -15.80
N GLU A 69 13.60 -12.80 -16.30
CA GLU A 69 12.34 -13.29 -16.86
C GLU A 69 11.24 -13.40 -15.80
N LEU A 70 11.58 -13.79 -14.57
CA LEU A 70 10.68 -13.74 -13.41
C LEU A 70 10.22 -12.31 -13.08
N THR A 71 11.09 -11.31 -13.23
CA THR A 71 10.71 -9.89 -13.04
C THR A 71 9.91 -9.30 -14.21
N LYS A 72 9.95 -9.93 -15.39
CA LYS A 72 9.11 -9.56 -16.55
C LYS A 72 7.69 -10.10 -16.44
N LYS A 73 7.46 -11.13 -15.63
CA LYS A 73 6.10 -11.58 -15.33
C LYS A 73 5.40 -10.43 -14.58
N PRO A 74 4.35 -9.83 -15.14
CA PRO A 74 3.58 -8.86 -14.38
C PRO A 74 3.11 -9.56 -13.10
N MET A 75 3.36 -8.96 -11.93
CA MET A 75 2.66 -9.40 -10.73
C MET A 75 1.17 -9.14 -11.00
N THR A 76 0.44 -10.18 -11.38
CA THR A 76 -0.97 -10.13 -11.80
C THR A 76 -1.96 -10.03 -10.63
N GLY A 77 -1.48 -9.70 -9.43
CA GLY A 77 -2.34 -9.52 -8.27
C GLY A 77 -3.04 -8.15 -8.30
N GLU A 78 -4.36 -8.14 -8.13
CA GLU A 78 -5.09 -6.94 -7.73
C GLU A 78 -4.69 -6.57 -6.28
N PHE A 79 -3.56 -5.86 -6.12
CA PHE A 79 -3.16 -5.34 -4.80
C PHE A 79 -4.20 -4.38 -4.22
N LEU A 80 -4.99 -3.73 -5.09
CA LEU A 80 -6.05 -2.79 -4.75
C LEU A 80 -7.40 -3.35 -5.19
N ARG A 81 -8.16 -3.91 -4.24
CA ARG A 81 -9.46 -4.55 -4.47
C ARG A 81 -10.58 -3.54 -4.77
N LYS A 82 -11.31 -3.10 -3.73
CA LYS A 82 -12.48 -2.20 -3.86
C LYS A 82 -12.31 -0.81 -3.24
N GLY A 83 -11.51 -0.66 -2.18
CA GLY A 83 -11.34 0.64 -1.50
C GLY A 83 -12.62 1.19 -0.84
N LYS A 84 -13.64 0.36 -0.60
CA LYS A 84 -14.96 0.79 -0.11
C LYS A 84 -15.13 0.53 1.38
N ILE A 85 -15.41 1.59 2.15
CA ILE A 85 -15.80 1.50 3.56
C ILE A 85 -17.15 0.78 3.67
N GLY A 86 -17.30 -0.12 4.64
CA GLY A 86 -18.56 -0.84 4.89
C GLY A 86 -18.79 -2.08 4.02
N ASP A 87 -17.87 -2.47 3.12
CA ASP A 87 -18.06 -3.65 2.25
C ASP A 87 -18.18 -4.96 3.04
N TRP A 88 -17.79 -4.98 4.32
CA TRP A 88 -17.97 -6.10 5.25
C TRP A 88 -19.44 -6.58 5.34
N ARG A 89 -20.40 -5.68 5.17
CA ARG A 89 -21.85 -5.97 5.17
C ARG A 89 -22.27 -6.94 4.07
N ASN A 90 -21.50 -7.02 2.98
CA ASN A 90 -21.78 -7.90 1.85
C ASN A 90 -21.15 -9.30 2.00
N HIS A 91 -20.28 -9.51 2.99
CA HIS A 91 -19.51 -10.75 3.13
C HIS A 91 -19.78 -11.51 4.43
N PHE A 92 -20.19 -10.82 5.50
CA PHE A 92 -20.42 -11.44 6.80
C PHE A 92 -21.90 -11.70 7.08
N SER A 93 -22.18 -12.84 7.71
CA SER A 93 -23.50 -13.12 8.26
C SER A 93 -23.76 -12.27 9.52
N GLN A 94 -25.03 -12.10 9.88
CA GLN A 94 -25.40 -11.33 11.07
C GLN A 94 -24.77 -11.89 12.36
N GLN A 95 -24.60 -13.21 12.45
CA GLN A 95 -23.93 -13.83 13.60
C GLN A 95 -22.44 -13.48 13.65
N GLN A 96 -21.76 -13.43 12.50
CA GLN A 96 -20.35 -13.06 12.43
C GLN A 96 -20.14 -11.60 12.80
N ILE A 97 -21.05 -10.73 12.34
CA ILE A 97 -21.06 -9.29 12.68
C ILE A 97 -21.24 -9.13 14.20
N GLN A 98 -22.26 -9.76 14.77
CA GLN A 98 -22.52 -9.68 16.21
C GLN A 98 -21.31 -10.13 17.05
N ARG A 99 -20.71 -11.27 16.68
CA ARG A 99 -19.50 -11.77 17.35
C ARG A 99 -18.31 -10.80 17.23
N MET A 100 -18.20 -10.09 16.10
CA MET A 100 -17.17 -9.09 15.88
C MET A 100 -17.37 -7.88 16.80
N LYS A 101 -18.61 -7.35 16.90
CA LYS A 101 -18.96 -6.26 17.84
C LYS A 101 -18.57 -6.60 19.27
N GLU A 102 -18.98 -7.77 19.74
CA GLU A 102 -18.72 -8.23 21.10
C GLU A 102 -17.22 -8.28 21.39
N ARG A 103 -16.42 -8.79 20.44
CA ARG A 103 -14.97 -8.88 20.57
C ARG A 103 -14.28 -7.51 20.52
N ILE A 104 -14.79 -6.57 19.73
CA ILE A 104 -14.30 -5.19 19.72
C ILE A 104 -14.55 -4.54 21.07
N VAL A 105 -15.76 -4.63 21.62
CA VAL A 105 -16.11 -4.07 22.93
C VAL A 105 -15.24 -4.70 24.03
N GLU A 106 -15.06 -6.02 24.01
CA GLU A 106 -14.23 -6.73 24.98
C GLU A 106 -12.75 -6.30 24.89
N ALA A 107 -12.18 -6.28 23.69
CA ALA A 107 -10.77 -5.96 23.48
C ALA A 107 -10.43 -4.49 23.76
N THR A 108 -11.41 -3.60 23.67
CA THR A 108 -11.23 -2.15 23.89
C THR A 108 -11.74 -1.70 25.25
N LYS A 109 -12.21 -2.64 26.09
CA LYS A 109 -12.73 -2.34 27.42
C LYS A 109 -11.70 -1.57 28.26
N GLY A 110 -12.14 -0.46 28.84
CA GLY A 110 -11.28 0.42 29.64
C GLY A 110 -10.43 1.41 28.84
N SER A 111 -10.59 1.45 27.51
CA SER A 111 -10.01 2.48 26.65
C SER A 111 -11.08 3.44 26.13
N THR A 112 -10.67 4.65 25.75
CA THR A 112 -11.51 5.62 25.03
C THR A 112 -11.51 5.36 23.51
N LEU A 113 -11.11 4.16 23.09
CA LEU A 113 -10.87 3.90 21.69
C LEU A 113 -12.18 3.97 20.88
N MET A 114 -13.26 3.37 21.41
CA MET A 114 -14.55 3.38 20.71
C MET A 114 -15.18 4.77 20.61
N SER A 115 -14.91 5.68 21.56
CA SER A 115 -15.42 7.05 21.46
C SER A 115 -14.80 7.87 20.33
N LEU A 116 -13.68 7.41 19.74
CA LEU A 116 -13.10 8.03 18.55
C LEU A 116 -13.89 7.70 17.27
N TRP A 117 -14.85 6.78 17.35
CA TRP A 117 -15.61 6.27 16.21
C TRP A 117 -17.12 6.26 16.46
N ASP A 118 -17.61 7.08 17.39
CA ASP A 118 -19.05 7.18 17.67
C ASP A 118 -19.87 7.63 16.44
N ASP A 119 -19.24 8.33 15.50
CA ASP A 119 -19.81 8.81 14.24
C ASP A 119 -19.56 7.87 13.04
N VAL A 120 -18.89 6.74 13.24
CA VAL A 120 -18.51 5.80 12.18
C VAL A 120 -19.22 4.46 12.33
N ASP A 121 -19.76 3.96 11.22
CA ASP A 121 -20.41 2.66 11.15
C ASP A 121 -19.38 1.50 11.15
N ILE A 122 -18.94 1.12 12.35
CA ILE A 122 -18.04 -0.02 12.57
C ILE A 122 -18.85 -1.32 12.76
N PRO A 123 -18.36 -2.44 12.19
CA PRO A 123 -19.01 -3.74 12.33
C PRO A 123 -19.22 -4.21 13.74
#